data_AF-A0A1V8UJ22-F1
#
_entry.id   AF-A0A1V8UJ22-F1
#
_cell.length_a   1.000
_cell.length_b   1.000
_cell.length_c   1.000
_cell.angle_alpha   90.00
_cell.angle_beta   90.00
_cell.angle_gamma   90.00
#
_symmetry.space_group_name_H-M   'P 1'
#
loop_
_entity.id
_entity.type
_entity.pdbx_description
1 polymer ?
#
loop_
_entity_poly.entity_id
_entity_poly.type
_entity_poly.pdbx_seq_one_letter_code
_entity_poly.pdbx_strand_id
1 'polypeptide(L)'
;AAQSAGGIRYPDSFTQDSGFIEEAVHPPLSFAVSYSGFAASTNPLYAAFYEPKIETPMLHFLGSVDTVVEEKRSLRLVEACKNGQGVEGGSSRVVYHPGGHFLPSSQKAYVAALVGFIREVMGKANSGKAEVKEEGVEDMDVPF
;
A
#
# COMPACT_ATOMS: atom_id res chain seq x y z
N ALA A 1 4.81 14.81 17.58
CA ALA A 1 3.70 14.98 18.55
C ALA A 1 3.31 13.66 19.22
N ALA A 2 3.16 12.54 18.50
CA ALA A 2 2.77 11.26 19.11
C ALA A 2 3.82 10.69 20.09
N GLN A 3 5.11 10.89 19.83
CA GLN A 3 6.19 10.40 20.70
C GLN A 3 6.14 10.97 22.12
N SER A 4 5.80 12.26 22.28
CA SER A 4 5.66 12.87 23.62
C SER A 4 4.47 12.34 24.42
N ALA A 5 3.54 11.63 23.76
CA ALA A 5 2.42 10.93 24.38
C ALA A 5 2.68 9.42 24.56
N GLY A 6 3.94 8.97 24.47
CA GLY A 6 4.33 7.56 24.60
C GLY A 6 4.32 6.78 23.29
N GLY A 7 4.04 7.41 22.15
CA GLY A 7 4.13 6.77 20.85
C GLY A 7 5.53 6.24 20.54
N ILE A 8 5.59 5.16 19.75
CA ILE A 8 6.85 4.53 19.34
C ILE A 8 7.68 5.53 18.51
N ARG A 9 8.95 5.73 18.91
CA ARG A 9 9.92 6.59 18.21
C ARG A 9 10.29 5.98 16.86
N TYR A 10 10.54 6.82 15.86
CA TYR A 10 11.13 6.37 14.60
C TYR A 10 12.51 5.73 14.84
N PRO A 11 12.79 4.50 14.35
CA PRO A 11 14.01 3.81 14.72
C PRO A 11 15.25 4.49 14.14
N ASP A 12 16.28 4.67 14.98
CA ASP A 12 17.53 5.35 14.58
C ASP A 12 18.27 4.58 13.46
N SER A 13 18.02 3.27 13.30
CA SER A 13 18.56 2.46 12.19
C SER A 13 18.06 2.88 10.81
N PHE A 14 16.99 3.67 10.74
CA PHE A 14 16.46 4.24 9.49
C PHE A 14 16.86 5.71 9.29
N THR A 15 17.66 6.28 10.20
CA THR A 15 18.21 7.62 10.09
C THR A 15 19.72 7.57 9.91
N GLN A 16 20.24 8.33 8.95
CA GLN A 16 21.66 8.58 8.81
C GLN A 16 21.96 9.99 9.30
N ASP A 17 22.89 10.12 10.24
CA ASP A 17 23.44 11.41 10.62
C ASP A 17 24.42 11.87 9.54
N SER A 18 24.02 12.87 8.75
CA SER A 18 24.86 13.47 7.72
C SER A 18 25.84 14.52 8.28
N GLY A 19 25.81 14.78 9.60
CA GLY A 19 26.56 15.84 10.27
C GLY A 19 25.89 17.23 10.20
N PHE A 20 24.79 17.35 9.45
CA PHE A 20 24.02 18.60 9.30
C PHE A 20 22.52 18.39 9.54
N ILE A 21 21.98 17.24 9.14
CA ILE A 21 20.59 16.84 9.28
C ILE A 21 20.48 15.31 9.45
N GLU A 22 19.57 14.85 10.31
CA GLU A 22 19.14 13.45 10.33
C GLU A 22 18.28 13.21 9.08
N GLU A 23 18.77 12.41 8.13
CA GLU A 23 18.03 12.04 6.92
C GLU A 23 17.60 10.58 6.97
N ALA A 24 16.46 10.25 6.36
CA ALA A 24 16.08 8.86 6.17
C ALA A 24 17.10 8.15 5.27
N VAL A 25 17.49 6.93 5.60
CA VAL A 25 18.47 6.13 4.82
C VAL A 25 17.97 5.76 3.41
N HIS A 26 16.69 5.96 3.13
CA HIS A 26 16.08 5.72 1.84
C HIS A 26 15.01 6.79 1.52
N PRO A 27 14.76 7.10 0.23
CA PRO A 27 13.65 7.95 -0.17
C PRO A 27 12.29 7.27 0.06
N PRO A 28 11.16 8.00 0.07
CA PRO A 28 9.83 7.41 0.14
C PRO A 28 9.61 6.31 -0.92
N LEU A 29 8.92 5.23 -0.52
CA LEU A 29 8.61 4.13 -1.43
C LEU A 29 7.63 4.58 -2.51
N SER A 30 7.81 4.11 -3.74
CA SER A 30 6.92 4.44 -4.87
C SER A 30 5.50 3.93 -4.66
N PHE A 31 5.36 2.73 -4.08
CA PHE A 31 4.08 2.12 -3.73
C PHE A 31 4.27 0.97 -2.73
N ALA A 32 3.15 0.49 -2.19
CA ALA A 32 3.05 -0.75 -1.43
C ALA A 32 1.81 -1.56 -1.86
N VAL A 33 1.84 -2.87 -1.61
CA VAL A 33 0.68 -3.75 -1.82
C VAL A 33 0.49 -4.58 -0.58
N SER A 34 -0.71 -4.55 -0.03
CA SER A 34 -1.08 -5.18 1.23
C SER A 34 -2.06 -6.32 0.97
N TYR A 35 -1.66 -7.54 1.29
CA TYR A 35 -2.53 -8.72 1.26
C TYR A 35 -2.93 -9.06 2.69
N SER A 36 -4.23 -9.00 3.00
CA SER A 36 -4.76 -9.20 4.36
C SER A 36 -4.07 -8.36 5.44
N GLY A 37 -3.57 -7.16 5.11
CA GLY A 37 -2.96 -6.26 6.08
C GLY A 37 -3.99 -5.51 6.92
N PHE A 38 -3.59 -5.10 8.12
CA PHE A 38 -4.47 -4.47 9.11
C PHE A 38 -3.76 -3.44 9.98
N ALA A 39 -4.55 -2.54 10.57
CA ALA A 39 -4.07 -1.66 11.63
C ALA A 39 -4.00 -2.43 12.95
N ALA A 40 -2.82 -2.45 13.59
CA ALA A 40 -2.51 -3.38 14.68
C ALA A 40 -3.46 -3.24 15.88
N SER A 41 -3.67 -2.01 16.35
CA SER A 41 -4.48 -1.70 17.54
C SER A 41 -5.00 -0.26 17.48
N THR A 42 -6.07 0.03 18.22
CA THR A 42 -6.56 1.40 18.48
C THR A 42 -5.87 2.05 19.69
N ASN A 43 -4.89 1.37 20.29
CA ASN A 43 -4.12 1.92 21.40
C ASN A 43 -3.28 3.13 20.91
N PRO A 44 -3.31 4.29 21.61
CA PRO A 44 -2.54 5.48 21.24
C PRO A 44 -1.04 5.27 21.00
N LEU A 45 -0.43 4.24 21.61
CA LEU A 45 0.98 3.89 21.39
C LEU A 45 1.32 3.60 19.92
N TYR A 46 0.33 3.15 19.13
CA TYR A 46 0.49 2.86 17.69
C TYR A 46 0.13 4.04 16.79
N ALA A 47 -0.37 5.16 17.34
CA ALA A 47 -0.85 6.29 16.53
C ALA A 47 0.23 6.84 15.59
N ALA A 48 1.49 6.81 16.02
CA ALA A 48 2.63 7.28 15.24
C ALA A 48 2.85 6.53 13.90
N PHE A 49 2.32 5.31 13.75
CA PHE A 49 2.41 4.56 12.48
C PHE A 49 1.38 4.99 11.44
N TYR A 50 0.31 5.65 11.87
CA TYR A 50 -0.85 5.95 11.05
C TYR A 50 -1.14 7.45 10.96
N GLU A 51 -0.51 8.27 11.82
CA GLU A 51 -0.62 9.72 11.83
C GLU A 51 0.76 10.42 11.82
N PRO A 52 1.05 11.28 10.83
CA PRO A 52 0.18 11.62 9.69
C PRO A 52 -0.09 10.42 8.79
N LYS A 53 -1.17 10.49 8.00
CA LYS A 53 -1.57 9.41 7.08
C LYS A 53 -0.41 8.92 6.23
N ILE A 54 -0.39 7.61 5.97
CA ILE A 54 0.61 6.96 5.12
C ILE A 54 0.51 7.54 3.71
N GLU A 55 1.59 8.20 3.28
CA GLU A 55 1.64 8.87 1.97
C GLU A 55 1.97 7.91 0.82
N THR A 56 2.71 6.84 1.10
CA THR A 56 3.02 5.80 0.11
C THR A 56 1.73 5.23 -0.47
N PRO A 57 1.50 5.33 -1.80
CA PRO A 57 0.33 4.75 -2.44
C PRO A 57 0.22 3.26 -2.14
N MET A 58 -0.95 2.80 -1.70
CA MET A 58 -1.13 1.40 -1.30
C MET A 58 -2.37 0.79 -1.96
N LEU A 59 -2.22 -0.44 -2.49
CA LEU A 59 -3.33 -1.30 -2.90
C LEU A 59 -3.59 -2.35 -1.82
N HIS A 60 -4.84 -2.57 -1.47
CA HIS A 60 -5.26 -3.48 -0.40
C HIS A 60 -6.09 -4.64 -0.97
N PHE A 61 -5.67 -5.87 -0.71
CA PHE A 61 -6.43 -7.09 -1.01
C PHE A 61 -7.03 -7.64 0.28
N LEU A 62 -8.35 -7.80 0.31
CA LEU A 62 -9.11 -8.29 1.45
C LEU A 62 -9.86 -9.56 1.08
N GLY A 63 -9.74 -10.59 1.92
CA GLY A 63 -10.53 -11.81 1.82
C GLY A 63 -11.91 -11.62 2.44
N SER A 64 -12.99 -11.84 1.69
CA SER A 64 -14.37 -11.69 2.18
C SER A 64 -14.75 -12.73 3.24
N VAL A 65 -13.96 -13.81 3.38
CA VAL A 65 -14.15 -14.83 4.42
C VAL A 65 -12.86 -15.02 5.26
N ASP A 66 -12.04 -13.97 5.37
CA ASP A 66 -10.85 -13.98 6.23
C ASP A 66 -11.25 -14.08 7.70
N THR A 67 -10.89 -15.20 8.34
CA THR A 67 -11.17 -15.46 9.76
C THR A 67 -9.99 -15.12 10.67
N VAL A 68 -8.84 -14.76 10.11
CA VAL A 68 -7.63 -14.38 10.86
C VAL A 68 -7.60 -12.87 11.10
N VAL A 69 -7.98 -12.11 10.08
CA VAL A 69 -8.02 -10.65 10.11
C VAL A 69 -9.43 -10.18 9.83
N GLU A 70 -10.11 -9.69 10.87
CA GLU A 70 -11.41 -9.05 10.73
C GLU A 70 -11.32 -7.87 9.76
N GLU A 71 -12.27 -7.80 8.82
CA GLU A 71 -12.37 -6.76 7.79
C GLU A 71 -12.24 -5.34 8.36
N LYS A 72 -12.87 -5.07 9.51
CA LYS A 72 -12.80 -3.77 10.18
C LYS A 72 -11.37 -3.33 10.50
N ARG A 73 -10.47 -4.27 10.81
CA ARG A 73 -9.05 -3.96 11.09
C ARG A 73 -8.29 -3.65 9.81
N SER A 74 -8.63 -4.32 8.71
CA SER A 74 -8.09 -4.03 7.38
C SER A 74 -8.56 -2.66 6.90
N LEU A 75 -9.85 -2.33 7.04
CA LEU A 75 -10.40 -1.03 6.66
C LEU A 75 -9.81 0.13 7.47
N ARG A 76 -9.44 -0.07 8.74
CA ARG A 76 -8.69 0.95 9.49
C ARG A 76 -7.31 1.25 8.88
N LEU A 77 -6.62 0.24 8.33
CA LEU A 77 -5.36 0.48 7.62
C LEU A 77 -5.63 1.26 6.33
N VAL A 78 -6.69 0.91 5.60
CA VAL A 78 -7.14 1.65 4.41
C VAL A 78 -7.40 3.12 4.74
N GLU A 79 -8.09 3.41 5.85
CA GLU A 79 -8.40 4.77 6.30
C GLU A 79 -7.15 5.57 6.70
N ALA A 80 -6.12 4.90 7.23
CA ALA A 80 -4.83 5.48 7.57
C ALA A 80 -3.98 5.81 6.33
N CYS A 81 -4.29 5.25 5.15
CA CYS A 81 -3.61 5.56 3.91
C CYS A 81 -4.22 6.79 3.22
N LYS A 82 -3.36 7.65 2.66
CA LYS A 82 -3.81 8.75 1.80
C LYS A 82 -4.44 8.17 0.53
N ASN A 83 -5.68 8.59 0.22
CA ASN A 83 -6.48 8.03 -0.88
C ASN A 83 -6.62 6.50 -0.80
N GLY A 84 -6.66 5.91 0.41
CA GLY A 84 -6.68 4.46 0.60
C GLY A 84 -7.90 3.74 0.00
N GLN A 85 -9.02 4.44 -0.20
CA GLN A 85 -10.19 3.92 -0.92
C GLN A 85 -10.08 4.10 -2.44
N GLY A 86 -9.10 4.88 -2.92
CA GLY A 86 -9.05 5.44 -4.26
C GLY A 86 -9.37 6.92 -4.27
N VAL A 87 -9.37 7.51 -5.46
CA VAL A 87 -9.82 8.89 -5.71
C VAL A 87 -11.15 8.84 -6.45
N GLU A 88 -11.99 9.86 -6.27
CA GLU A 88 -13.27 9.94 -6.97
C GLU A 88 -13.05 9.91 -8.49
N GLY A 89 -13.83 9.08 -9.19
CA GLY A 89 -13.67 8.85 -10.63
C GLY A 89 -12.44 8.01 -11.04
N GLY A 90 -11.65 7.54 -10.07
CA GLY A 90 -10.51 6.66 -10.28
C GLY A 90 -10.77 5.20 -9.91
N SER A 91 -9.74 4.36 -10.04
CA SER A 91 -9.77 2.95 -9.63
C SER A 91 -9.80 2.82 -8.11
N SER A 92 -10.59 1.87 -7.60
CA SER A 92 -10.56 1.47 -6.19
C SER A 92 -9.17 1.02 -5.78
N ARG A 93 -8.77 1.37 -4.55
CA ARG A 93 -7.55 0.88 -3.90
C ARG A 93 -7.81 -0.30 -2.95
N VAL A 94 -9.05 -0.78 -2.90
CA VAL A 94 -9.46 -1.97 -2.15
C VAL A 94 -10.04 -3.00 -3.11
N VAL A 95 -9.48 -4.21 -3.08
CA VAL A 95 -9.87 -5.34 -3.91
C VAL A 95 -10.29 -6.48 -3.02
N TYR A 96 -11.54 -6.91 -3.16
CA TYR A 96 -12.05 -8.07 -2.44
C TYR A 96 -11.89 -9.36 -3.25
N HIS A 97 -11.51 -10.44 -2.57
CA HIS A 97 -11.55 -11.79 -3.12
C HIS A 97 -12.42 -12.70 -2.24
N PRO A 98 -13.07 -13.75 -2.80
CA PRO A 98 -14.02 -14.59 -2.06
C PRO A 98 -13.33 -15.57 -1.09
N GLY A 99 -12.06 -15.31 -0.77
CA GLY A 99 -11.19 -16.19 -0.02
C GLY A 99 -11.02 -15.82 1.45
N GLY A 100 -10.34 -16.70 2.19
CA GLY A 100 -9.87 -16.42 3.55
C GLY A 100 -8.54 -15.69 3.56
N HIS A 101 -7.67 -16.01 4.53
CA HIS A 101 -6.36 -15.40 4.69
C HIS A 101 -5.31 -15.99 3.72
N PHE A 102 -5.33 -15.60 2.45
CA PHE A 102 -4.33 -16.05 1.47
C PHE A 102 -4.11 -15.04 0.34
N LEU A 103 -3.00 -15.20 -0.38
CA LEU A 103 -2.66 -14.37 -1.54
C LEU A 103 -3.31 -14.95 -2.82
N PRO A 104 -4.22 -14.21 -3.48
CA PRO A 104 -4.96 -14.74 -4.62
C PRO A 104 -4.16 -14.61 -5.94
N SER A 105 -3.11 -15.43 -6.10
CA SER A 105 -2.09 -15.31 -7.16
C SER A 105 -2.49 -15.84 -8.53
N SER A 106 -3.41 -16.80 -8.61
CA SER A 106 -3.70 -17.53 -9.86
C SER A 106 -4.85 -16.94 -10.67
N GLN A 107 -5.70 -16.10 -10.06
CA GLN A 107 -6.90 -15.59 -10.71
C GLN A 107 -6.57 -14.30 -11.46
N LYS A 108 -6.80 -14.32 -12.78
CA LYS A 108 -6.45 -13.23 -13.70
C LYS A 108 -6.95 -11.85 -13.24
N ALA A 109 -8.13 -11.77 -12.64
CA ALA A 109 -8.71 -10.51 -12.16
C ALA A 109 -7.84 -9.81 -11.09
N TYR A 110 -7.27 -10.56 -10.14
CA TYR A 110 -6.47 -9.98 -9.06
C TYR A 110 -5.06 -9.60 -9.52
N VAL A 111 -4.48 -10.40 -10.40
CA VAL A 111 -3.22 -10.06 -11.07
C VAL A 111 -3.39 -8.81 -11.92
N ALA A 112 -4.49 -8.70 -12.68
CA ALA A 112 -4.80 -7.52 -13.48
C ALA A 112 -4.99 -6.26 -12.61
N ALA A 113 -5.66 -6.38 -11.46
CA ALA A 113 -5.81 -5.28 -10.50
C ALA A 113 -4.45 -4.79 -9.96
N LEU A 114 -3.56 -5.73 -9.60
CA LEU A 114 -2.20 -5.43 -9.17
C LEU A 114 -1.40 -4.71 -10.27
N VAL A 115 -1.39 -5.27 -11.49
CA VAL A 115 -0.66 -4.70 -12.63
C VAL A 115 -1.19 -3.30 -12.97
N GLY A 116 -2.51 -3.13 -12.99
CA GLY A 116 -3.16 -1.84 -13.23
C GLY A 116 -2.75 -0.79 -12.20
N PHE A 117 -2.74 -1.15 -10.91
CA PHE A 117 -2.26 -0.28 -9.84
C PHE A 117 -0.79 0.12 -10.03
N ILE A 118 0.11 -0.84 -10.29
CA ILE A 118 1.53 -0.57 -10.48
C ILE A 118 1.75 0.36 -11.68
N ARG A 119 1.09 0.10 -12.81
CA ARG A 119 1.18 0.95 -13.99
C ARG A 119 0.67 2.37 -13.71
N GLU A 120 -0.41 2.51 -12.96
CA GLU A 120 -0.96 3.82 -12.61
C GLU A 120 0.02 4.64 -11.75
N VAL A 121 0.57 4.05 -10.69
CA VAL A 121 1.46 4.78 -9.76
C VAL A 121 2.83 5.06 -10.39
N MET A 122 3.36 4.12 -11.16
CA MET A 122 4.63 4.30 -11.87
C MET A 122 4.48 5.22 -13.09
N GLY A 123 3.34 5.18 -13.77
CA GLY A 123 3.00 6.12 -14.85
C GLY A 123 2.85 7.55 -14.36
N LYS A 124 2.29 7.76 -13.16
CA LYS A 124 2.30 9.07 -12.48
C LYS A 124 3.69 9.52 -12.03
N ALA A 125 4.57 8.59 -11.65
CA ALA A 125 5.96 8.91 -11.37
C ALA A 125 6.72 9.33 -12.65
N ASN A 126 6.35 8.74 -13.79
CA ASN A 126 6.97 8.99 -15.10
C ASN A 126 6.27 10.08 -15.93
N SER A 127 5.12 10.64 -15.53
CA SER A 127 4.53 11.79 -16.24
C SER A 127 5.30 13.10 -15.99
N GLY A 128 6.37 13.06 -15.19
CA GLY A 128 7.47 14.03 -15.21
C GLY A 128 8.55 13.78 -16.29
N LYS A 129 8.56 12.61 -16.94
CA LYS A 129 9.47 12.19 -18.03
C LYS A 129 8.86 11.10 -18.95
N ALA A 130 8.29 11.56 -20.09
CA ALA A 130 8.05 10.87 -21.36
C ALA A 130 7.09 9.66 -21.44
N GLU A 131 6.20 9.74 -22.44
CA GLU A 131 5.20 8.75 -22.86
C GLU A 131 5.81 7.44 -23.36
N VAL A 132 5.26 6.30 -22.96
CA VAL A 132 5.53 4.98 -23.56
C VAL A 132 4.22 4.39 -24.06
N LYS A 133 4.21 4.01 -25.35
CA LYS A 133 3.09 3.36 -26.05
C LYS A 133 2.76 2.01 -25.43
N GLU A 134 1.46 1.72 -25.26
CA GLU A 134 0.96 0.42 -24.82
C GLU A 134 1.11 -0.63 -25.94
N GLU A 135 1.86 -1.70 -25.69
CA GLU A 135 1.79 -2.94 -26.47
C GLU A 135 0.78 -3.91 -25.83
N GLY A 136 -0.05 -4.52 -26.68
CA GLY A 136 -1.19 -5.36 -26.31
C GLY A 136 -0.81 -6.66 -25.61
N VAL A 137 -1.69 -7.12 -24.72
CA VAL A 137 -1.52 -8.30 -23.85
C VAL A 137 -1.72 -9.64 -24.61
N GLU A 138 -1.88 -9.60 -25.94
CA GLU A 138 -2.28 -10.77 -26.73
C GLU A 138 -1.12 -11.75 -27.02
N ASP A 139 0.15 -11.36 -26.81
CA ASP A 139 1.33 -12.17 -27.17
C ASP A 139 2.13 -12.74 -25.98
N MET A 140 1.60 -12.68 -24.74
CA MET A 140 2.28 -13.31 -23.61
C MET A 140 1.93 -14.81 -23.52
N ASP A 141 2.65 -15.64 -24.26
CA ASP A 141 2.72 -17.09 -24.05
C ASP A 141 3.26 -17.39 -22.64
N VAL A 142 2.36 -17.76 -21.73
CA VAL A 142 2.72 -18.23 -20.39
C VAL A 142 2.85 -19.76 -20.39
N PRO A 143 4.05 -20.33 -20.11
CA PRO A 143 4.20 -21.77 -20.00
C PRO A 143 3.55 -22.26 -18.69
N PHE A 144 2.60 -23.17 -18.88
CA PHE A 144 1.87 -24.07 -17.95
C PHE A 144 2.02 -23.87 -16.43
#